data_AF-X6NZ94-F1
#
_entry.id   AF-X6NZ94-F1
#
_cell.length_a   1.000
_cell.length_b   1.000
_cell.length_c   1.000
_cell.angle_alpha   90.00
_cell.angle_beta   90.00
_cell.angle_gamma   90.00
#
_symmetry.space_group_name_H-M   'P 1'
#
loop_
_entity.id
_entity.type
_entity.pdbx_description
1 polymer ?
#
loop_
_entity_poly.entity_id
_entity_poly.type
_entity_poly.pdbx_seq_one_letter_code
_entity_poly.pdbx_strand_id
1 'polypeptide(L)'
;MIGQISLDADINAAISSQQSPNQEGGTCYANAVATVLRLAMARIKFRKGGVPEFNELREAIIKEYGWNGAFIKDVLTTYCPKYRLQFQEVDEAGARKAIMQRRPVVATFHLYSEQWEKFKKFFVTHKKGILTADDIKMTLPPFKLCGHAVVLIACELEHLRFMNSWGDTWADCGFFRVKDGQVLQMKFFDVFWTLDDLEECEKKEYEAYTIEQAKAALKYLPTGLQTLGYQCPKCGKYSKANEYSGHLLKAVCPICFQTFKPNAVGLLQSLYNANAN
;
A
#
# COMPACT_ATOMS: atom_id res chain seq x y z
N MET A 1 2.29 -20.64 -4.76
CA MET A 1 1.40 -19.65 -4.12
C MET A 1 2.13 -19.05 -2.92
N ILE A 2 2.95 -18.01 -3.16
CA ILE A 2 3.65 -17.27 -2.11
C ILE A 2 2.95 -15.91 -2.05
N GLY A 3 1.73 -15.91 -1.51
CA GLY A 3 0.84 -14.75 -1.55
C GLY A 3 0.20 -14.39 -0.20
N GLN A 4 0.37 -15.23 0.82
CA GLN A 4 -0.16 -14.97 2.15
C GLN A 4 0.88 -15.39 3.17
N ILE A 5 1.78 -14.48 3.51
CA ILE A 5 2.59 -14.59 4.72
C ILE A 5 2.39 -13.30 5.52
N SER A 6 1.45 -13.42 6.46
CA SER A 6 1.39 -12.78 7.77
C SER A 6 2.37 -11.64 7.99
N LEU A 7 1.92 -10.43 7.71
CA LEU A 7 2.48 -9.19 8.26
C LEU A 7 1.35 -8.18 8.57
N ASP A 8 0.18 -8.77 8.76
CA ASP A 8 -1.14 -8.18 8.68
C ASP A 8 -1.58 -7.55 10.00
N ALA A 9 -0.95 -7.88 11.14
CA ALA A 9 -1.54 -7.47 12.42
C ALA A 9 -1.64 -5.93 12.56
N ASP A 10 -0.58 -5.14 12.35
CA ASP A 10 -0.66 -3.70 12.65
C ASP A 10 -1.40 -2.90 11.57
N ILE A 11 -1.12 -3.16 10.27
CA ILE A 11 -1.78 -2.45 9.16
C ILE A 11 -3.16 -3.02 8.89
N ASN A 12 -3.37 -4.34 8.91
CA ASN A 12 -4.72 -4.88 8.78
C ASN A 12 -5.49 -4.73 10.09
N ALA A 13 -4.91 -4.68 11.29
CA ALA A 13 -5.68 -4.19 12.44
C ALA A 13 -6.02 -2.72 12.23
N ALA A 14 -5.09 -1.86 11.79
CA ALA A 14 -5.42 -0.46 11.53
C ALA A 14 -6.52 -0.32 10.47
N ILE A 15 -6.44 -1.04 9.35
CA ILE A 15 -7.46 -1.05 8.28
C ILE A 15 -8.76 -1.73 8.73
N SER A 16 -8.69 -2.81 9.52
CA SER A 16 -9.88 -3.55 9.99
C SER A 16 -10.55 -2.88 11.19
N SER A 17 -9.80 -2.13 12.00
CA SER A 17 -10.32 -1.30 13.08
C SER A 17 -10.80 0.06 12.57
N GLN A 18 -10.27 0.52 11.43
CA GLN A 18 -10.70 1.74 10.79
C GLN A 18 -11.99 1.47 10.01
N GLN A 19 -13.11 1.77 10.65
CA GLN A 19 -14.40 1.86 9.97
C GLN A 19 -14.30 2.84 8.81
N SER A 20 -14.98 2.53 7.70
CA SER A 20 -15.11 3.46 6.57
C SER A 20 -15.62 4.81 7.09
N PRO A 21 -14.87 5.91 6.88
CA PRO A 21 -15.30 7.22 7.35
C PRO A 21 -16.67 7.58 6.77
N ASN A 22 -17.47 8.34 7.50
CA ASN A 22 -18.67 8.95 6.94
C ASN A 22 -18.34 10.40 6.56
N GLN A 23 -18.14 10.66 5.28
CA GLN A 23 -17.84 12.02 4.80
C GLN A 23 -19.10 12.89 4.87
N GLU A 24 -18.87 14.18 5.05
CA GLU A 24 -19.89 15.20 4.90
C GLU A 24 -19.54 16.10 3.72
N GLY A 25 -20.52 16.38 2.85
CA GLY A 25 -20.30 17.19 1.65
C GLY A 25 -19.26 16.60 0.68
N GLY A 26 -18.51 17.48 0.00
CA GLY A 26 -17.47 17.14 -0.98
C GLY A 26 -16.10 16.82 -0.37
N THR A 27 -16.03 16.25 0.83
CA THR A 27 -14.78 16.07 1.60
C THR A 27 -14.11 14.71 1.38
N CYS A 28 -14.47 13.95 0.34
CA CYS A 28 -13.85 12.65 0.03
C CYS A 28 -12.32 12.73 -0.05
N TYR A 29 -11.81 13.81 -0.64
CA TYR A 29 -10.38 14.06 -0.75
C TYR A 29 -9.67 14.10 0.62
N ALA A 30 -10.28 14.77 1.61
CA ALA A 30 -9.72 14.90 2.94
C ALA A 30 -9.72 13.55 3.68
N ASN A 31 -10.80 12.78 3.56
CA ASN A 31 -10.90 11.45 4.16
C ASN A 31 -9.88 10.48 3.56
N ALA A 32 -9.73 10.48 2.23
CA ALA A 32 -8.76 9.62 1.56
C ALA A 32 -7.32 10.00 1.93
N VAL A 33 -6.97 11.29 1.87
CA VAL A 33 -5.61 11.77 2.20
C VAL A 33 -5.28 11.55 3.68
N ALA A 34 -6.17 11.92 4.60
CA ALA A 34 -5.96 11.69 6.03
C ALA A 34 -5.71 10.21 6.35
N THR A 35 -6.46 9.30 5.72
CA THR A 35 -6.24 7.86 5.85
C THR A 35 -4.84 7.47 5.40
N VAL A 36 -4.44 7.82 4.16
CA VAL A 36 -3.15 7.35 3.64
C VAL A 36 -1.97 7.95 4.38
N LEU A 37 -2.06 9.20 4.85
CA LEU A 37 -1.02 9.84 5.65
C LEU A 37 -0.84 9.09 6.98
N ARG A 38 -1.94 8.81 7.69
CA ARG A 38 -1.91 8.04 8.93
C ARG A 38 -1.31 6.64 8.70
N LEU A 39 -1.79 5.92 7.68
CA LEU A 39 -1.28 4.58 7.36
C LEU A 39 0.20 4.59 6.95
N ALA A 40 0.64 5.61 6.22
CA ALA A 40 2.04 5.73 5.82
C ALA A 40 2.95 5.99 7.02
N MET A 41 2.52 6.86 7.94
CA MET A 41 3.24 7.17 9.18
C MET A 41 3.22 6.01 10.19
N ALA A 42 2.13 5.26 10.29
CA ALA A 42 2.01 4.11 11.20
C ALA A 42 3.05 3.00 10.92
N ARG A 43 3.65 3.00 9.73
CA ARG A 43 4.74 2.10 9.34
C ARG A 43 6.10 2.50 9.91
N ILE A 44 6.21 3.71 10.46
CA ILE A 44 7.43 4.23 11.07
C ILE A 44 7.32 3.99 12.57
N LYS A 45 8.09 3.02 13.10
CA LYS A 45 8.12 2.75 14.53
C LYS A 45 8.69 3.96 15.28
N PHE A 46 8.04 4.31 16.39
CA PHE A 46 8.41 5.45 17.24
C PHE A 46 8.57 6.78 16.49
N ARG A 47 7.63 7.06 15.56
CA ARG A 47 7.58 8.30 14.81
C ARG A 47 7.77 9.50 15.73
N LYS A 48 8.84 10.28 15.54
CA LYS A 48 9.10 11.46 16.37
C LYS A 48 8.07 12.54 16.04
N GLY A 49 7.40 13.03 17.08
CA GLY A 49 6.21 13.88 16.98
C GLY A 49 4.89 13.10 17.01
N GLY A 50 4.95 11.77 17.06
CA GLY A 50 3.77 10.91 17.04
C GLY A 50 3.14 10.78 15.65
N VAL A 51 2.08 9.98 15.57
CA VAL A 51 1.21 9.89 14.39
C VAL A 51 -0.10 10.56 14.76
N PRO A 52 -0.50 11.66 14.09
CA PRO A 52 -1.76 12.34 14.40
C PRO A 52 -2.97 11.44 14.24
N GLU A 53 -4.04 11.79 14.94
CA GLU A 53 -5.31 11.09 14.82
C GLU A 53 -5.96 11.34 13.45
N PHE A 54 -6.74 10.36 12.96
CA PHE A 54 -7.40 10.49 11.65
C PHE A 54 -8.24 11.78 11.56
N ASN A 55 -9.01 12.08 12.61
CA ASN A 55 -9.85 13.27 12.66
C ASN A 55 -9.02 14.56 12.65
N GLU A 56 -7.88 14.59 13.33
CA GLU A 56 -6.98 15.76 13.33
C GLU A 56 -6.44 16.05 11.93
N LEU A 57 -6.00 15.01 11.20
CA LEU A 57 -5.56 15.15 9.81
C LEU A 57 -6.70 15.60 8.90
N ARG A 58 -7.86 14.96 9.02
CA ARG A 58 -9.04 15.26 8.20
C ARG A 58 -9.50 16.71 8.41
N GLU A 59 -9.61 17.15 9.65
CA GLU A 59 -10.06 18.50 10.00
C GLU A 59 -9.05 19.57 9.58
N ALA A 60 -7.76 19.31 9.73
CA ALA A 60 -6.71 20.21 9.22
C ALA A 60 -6.83 20.39 7.70
N ILE A 61 -6.99 19.28 6.95
CA ILE A 61 -7.14 19.32 5.50
C ILE A 61 -8.42 20.08 5.10
N ILE A 62 -9.56 19.78 5.73
CA ILE A 62 -10.84 20.47 5.44
C ILE A 62 -10.75 21.95 5.79
N LYS A 63 -10.09 22.32 6.89
CA LYS A 63 -9.90 23.72 7.27
C LYS A 63 -9.10 24.50 6.22
N GLU A 64 -8.14 23.85 5.57
CA GLU A 64 -7.26 24.48 4.58
C GLU A 64 -7.87 24.51 3.16
N TYR A 65 -8.60 23.46 2.76
CA TYR A 65 -9.11 23.29 1.39
C TYR A 65 -10.64 23.40 1.25
N GLY A 66 -11.38 23.45 2.37
CA GLY A 66 -12.84 23.63 2.39
C GLY A 66 -13.65 22.35 2.16
N TRP A 67 -14.95 22.51 1.95
CA TRP A 67 -15.91 21.39 1.93
C TRP A 67 -16.34 20.94 0.52
N ASN A 68 -15.86 21.60 -0.53
CA ASN A 68 -16.37 21.50 -1.90
C ASN A 68 -15.41 20.80 -2.86
N GLY A 69 -14.66 19.80 -2.37
CA GLY A 69 -13.65 19.09 -3.15
C GLY A 69 -12.29 19.80 -3.20
N ALA A 70 -11.26 19.04 -3.50
CA ALA A 70 -9.92 19.55 -3.75
C ALA A 70 -9.14 18.58 -4.66
N PHE A 71 -8.10 19.08 -5.33
CA PHE A 71 -7.21 18.23 -6.12
C PHE A 71 -6.25 17.46 -5.20
N ILE A 72 -6.28 16.13 -5.28
CA ILE A 72 -5.45 15.25 -4.45
C ILE A 72 -3.96 15.60 -4.54
N LYS A 73 -3.46 15.93 -5.73
CA LYS A 73 -2.07 16.30 -5.94
C LYS A 73 -1.67 17.53 -5.12
N ASP A 74 -2.54 18.54 -5.05
CA ASP A 74 -2.27 19.77 -4.29
C ASP A 74 -2.25 19.48 -2.79
N VAL A 75 -3.22 18.70 -2.31
CA VAL A 75 -3.31 18.32 -0.90
C VAL A 75 -2.10 17.49 -0.48
N LEU A 76 -1.69 16.49 -1.28
CA LEU A 76 -0.50 15.68 -1.00
C LEU A 76 0.79 16.52 -1.07
N THR A 77 0.90 17.45 -2.01
CA THR A 77 2.05 18.37 -2.11
C THR A 77 2.22 19.18 -0.84
N THR A 78 1.11 19.63 -0.25
CA THR A 78 1.12 20.40 1.00
C THR A 78 1.36 19.52 2.24
N TYR A 79 0.72 18.36 2.33
CA TYR A 79 0.69 17.56 3.56
C TYR A 79 1.81 16.53 3.66
N CYS A 80 2.25 15.90 2.57
CA CYS A 80 3.31 14.90 2.64
C CYS A 80 4.61 15.45 3.28
N PRO A 81 5.13 16.63 2.88
CA PRO A 81 6.35 17.18 3.48
C PRO A 81 6.21 17.51 4.96
N LYS A 82 5.03 17.98 5.42
CA LYS A 82 4.74 18.27 6.84
C LYS A 82 5.00 17.06 7.74
N TYR A 83 4.89 15.85 7.18
CA TYR A 83 5.06 14.59 7.88
C TYR A 83 6.24 13.77 7.37
N ARG A 84 7.26 14.38 6.74
CA ARG A 84 8.41 13.69 6.10
C ARG A 84 7.98 12.46 5.30
N LEU A 85 6.94 12.65 4.49
CA LEU A 85 6.45 11.69 3.52
C LEU A 85 6.67 12.25 2.11
N GLN A 86 6.68 11.34 1.15
CA GLN A 86 6.76 11.60 -0.28
C GLN A 86 5.51 11.01 -0.94
N PHE A 87 5.21 11.45 -2.15
CA PHE A 87 4.20 10.81 -2.98
C PHE A 87 4.60 10.84 -4.46
N GLN A 88 4.06 9.90 -5.22
CA GLN A 88 4.20 9.86 -6.67
C GLN A 88 2.89 9.39 -7.31
N GLU A 89 2.56 9.96 -8.48
CA GLU A 89 1.49 9.43 -9.33
C GLU A 89 1.99 8.17 -10.05
N VAL A 90 1.18 7.11 -10.02
CA VAL A 90 1.52 5.81 -10.60
C VAL A 90 0.36 5.25 -11.41
N ASP A 91 0.67 4.32 -12.29
CA ASP A 91 -0.33 3.48 -12.95
C ASP A 91 -0.80 2.35 -12.02
N GLU A 92 -1.72 1.51 -12.49
CA GLU A 92 -2.22 0.38 -11.71
C GLU A 92 -1.11 -0.60 -11.32
N ALA A 93 -0.13 -0.85 -12.20
CA ALA A 93 0.98 -1.74 -11.90
C ALA A 93 1.83 -1.19 -10.75
N GLY A 94 2.12 0.11 -10.76
CA GLY A 94 2.79 0.82 -9.67
C GLY A 94 1.97 0.82 -8.38
N ALA A 95 0.64 1.00 -8.46
CA ALA A 95 -0.26 0.90 -7.32
C ALA A 95 -0.27 -0.50 -6.69
N ARG A 96 -0.36 -1.55 -7.51
CA ARG A 96 -0.26 -2.95 -7.05
C ARG A 96 1.09 -3.22 -6.38
N LYS A 97 2.18 -2.73 -6.97
CA LYS A 97 3.52 -2.81 -6.37
C LYS A 97 3.60 -2.07 -5.03
N ALA A 98 2.99 -0.89 -4.93
CA ALA A 98 2.91 -0.12 -3.69
C ALA A 98 2.15 -0.90 -2.60
N ILE A 99 0.99 -1.46 -2.91
CA ILE A 99 0.20 -2.30 -1.99
C ILE A 99 0.98 -3.55 -1.56
N MET A 100 1.67 -4.23 -2.49
CA MET A 100 2.56 -5.35 -2.15
C MET A 100 3.70 -4.95 -1.21
N GLN A 101 4.18 -3.71 -1.33
CA GLN A 101 5.18 -3.11 -0.44
C GLN A 101 4.55 -2.47 0.82
N ARG A 102 3.25 -2.69 1.04
CA ARG A 102 2.46 -2.19 2.16
C ARG A 102 2.41 -0.67 2.23
N ARG A 103 2.46 -0.02 1.07
CA ARG A 103 2.38 1.44 0.94
C ARG A 103 0.94 1.81 0.60
N PRO A 104 0.31 2.70 1.38
CA PRO A 104 -1.06 3.10 1.11
C PRO A 104 -1.14 3.93 -0.18
N VAL A 105 -2.23 3.77 -0.91
CA VAL A 105 -2.42 4.41 -2.22
C VAL A 105 -3.77 5.15 -2.21
N VAL A 106 -3.74 6.45 -2.52
CA VAL A 106 -4.97 7.19 -2.85
C VAL A 106 -5.32 6.87 -4.28
N ALA A 107 -6.60 6.61 -4.56
CA ALA A 107 -7.10 6.54 -5.91
C ALA A 107 -8.16 7.61 -6.14
N THR A 108 -8.18 8.18 -7.34
CA THR A 108 -9.24 9.09 -7.77
C THR A 108 -9.85 8.59 -9.07
N PHE A 109 -11.12 8.88 -9.25
CA PHE A 109 -11.82 8.61 -10.50
C PHE A 109 -12.87 9.67 -10.75
N HIS A 110 -13.26 9.82 -12.01
CA HIS A 110 -14.31 10.73 -12.42
C HIS A 110 -15.34 9.97 -13.23
N LEU A 111 -16.62 10.19 -12.92
CA LEU A 111 -17.73 9.56 -13.62
C LEU A 111 -18.70 10.62 -14.10
N TYR A 112 -19.31 10.35 -15.26
CA TYR A 112 -20.47 11.12 -15.70
C TYR A 112 -21.70 10.77 -14.86
N SER A 113 -22.71 11.66 -14.85
CA SER A 113 -23.95 11.46 -14.08
C SER A 113 -24.59 10.08 -14.26
N GLU A 114 -24.71 9.58 -15.50
CA GLU A 114 -25.28 8.25 -15.74
C GLU A 114 -24.42 7.13 -15.14
N GLN A 115 -23.10 7.25 -15.23
CA GLN A 115 -22.17 6.27 -14.66
C GLN A 115 -22.22 6.31 -13.13
N TRP A 116 -22.39 7.48 -12.51
CA TRP A 116 -22.59 7.62 -11.08
C TRP A 116 -23.85 6.90 -10.60
N GLU A 117 -24.96 7.05 -11.32
CA GLU A 117 -26.20 6.34 -11.00
C GLU A 117 -26.05 4.82 -11.13
N LYS A 118 -25.39 4.36 -12.20
CA LYS A 118 -25.07 2.94 -12.39
C LYS A 118 -24.15 2.40 -11.29
N PHE A 119 -23.09 3.13 -10.96
CA PHE A 119 -22.15 2.79 -9.89
C PHE A 119 -22.86 2.64 -8.55
N LYS A 120 -23.68 3.63 -8.15
CA LYS A 120 -24.44 3.59 -6.90
C LYS A 120 -25.41 2.42 -6.88
N LYS A 121 -26.19 2.24 -7.95
CA LYS A 121 -27.17 1.16 -8.07
C LYS A 121 -26.50 -0.21 -7.97
N PHE A 122 -25.36 -0.39 -8.64
CA PHE A 122 -24.61 -1.64 -8.60
C PHE A 122 -24.28 -2.05 -7.17
N PHE A 123 -23.69 -1.17 -6.35
CA PHE A 123 -23.29 -1.52 -4.98
C PHE A 123 -24.42 -1.53 -3.96
N VAL A 124 -25.58 -0.95 -4.27
CA VAL A 124 -26.80 -1.17 -3.49
C VAL A 124 -27.30 -2.61 -3.68
N THR A 125 -27.33 -3.10 -4.91
CA THR A 125 -27.84 -4.45 -5.23
C THR A 125 -26.79 -5.55 -5.00
N HIS A 126 -25.55 -5.29 -5.36
CA HIS A 126 -24.42 -6.22 -5.31
C HIS A 126 -23.34 -5.68 -4.38
N LYS A 127 -23.66 -5.59 -3.07
CA LYS A 127 -22.77 -5.03 -2.05
C LYS A 127 -21.33 -5.54 -2.13
N LYS A 128 -21.16 -6.84 -2.40
CA LYS A 128 -19.84 -7.51 -2.54
C LYS A 128 -19.41 -7.78 -3.99
N GLY A 129 -20.19 -7.32 -4.97
CA GLY A 129 -19.92 -7.56 -6.39
C GLY A 129 -18.65 -6.87 -6.86
N ILE A 130 -18.08 -7.38 -7.96
CA ILE A 130 -16.94 -6.79 -8.65
C ILE A 130 -17.49 -5.98 -9.82
N LEU A 131 -17.34 -4.65 -9.76
CA LEU A 131 -17.79 -3.76 -10.84
C LEU A 131 -16.91 -3.93 -12.08
N THR A 132 -17.53 -4.04 -13.24
CA THR A 132 -16.89 -4.15 -14.55
C THR A 132 -17.24 -2.97 -15.45
N ALA A 133 -16.55 -2.84 -16.59
CA ALA A 133 -16.81 -1.76 -17.55
C ALA A 133 -18.24 -1.82 -18.14
N ASP A 134 -18.80 -3.02 -18.30
CA ASP A 134 -20.15 -3.21 -18.83
C ASP A 134 -21.23 -2.70 -17.87
N ASP A 135 -21.00 -2.81 -16.55
CA ASP A 135 -21.95 -2.37 -15.52
C ASP A 135 -22.18 -0.85 -15.52
N ILE A 136 -21.19 -0.08 -15.98
CA ILE A 136 -21.20 1.39 -15.97
C ILE A 136 -21.11 1.99 -17.39
N LYS A 137 -21.29 1.17 -18.42
CA LYS A 137 -21.29 1.62 -19.81
C LYS A 137 -22.39 2.66 -20.01
N MET A 138 -22.05 3.81 -20.58
CA MET A 138 -23.03 4.88 -20.83
C MET A 138 -23.94 4.55 -22.00
N THR A 139 -25.17 5.04 -21.93
CA THR A 139 -26.16 4.97 -23.01
C THR A 139 -26.63 6.36 -23.44
N LEU A 140 -26.37 7.38 -22.63
CA LEU A 140 -26.71 8.77 -22.89
C LEU A 140 -25.45 9.60 -23.12
N PRO A 141 -25.56 10.75 -23.81
CA PRO A 141 -24.46 11.70 -23.93
C PRO A 141 -23.92 12.18 -22.56
N PRO A 142 -22.62 12.46 -22.44
CA PRO A 142 -22.03 12.96 -21.20
C PRO A 142 -22.59 14.34 -20.85
N PHE A 143 -23.10 14.47 -19.62
CA PHE A 143 -23.67 15.72 -19.12
C PHE A 143 -22.74 16.42 -18.13
N LYS A 144 -22.56 15.84 -16.94
CA LYS A 144 -21.73 16.39 -15.87
C LYS A 144 -20.74 15.36 -15.39
N LEU A 145 -19.47 15.74 -15.38
CA LEU A 145 -18.38 14.95 -14.82
C LEU A 145 -18.16 15.33 -13.35
N CYS A 146 -18.05 14.35 -12.46
CA CYS A 146 -17.78 14.59 -11.05
C CYS A 146 -16.74 13.59 -10.54
N GLY A 147 -15.78 14.08 -9.76
CA GLY A 147 -14.68 13.30 -9.20
C GLY A 147 -14.97 12.74 -7.82
N HIS A 148 -14.26 11.68 -7.46
CA HIS A 148 -14.27 11.10 -6.12
C HIS A 148 -12.89 10.56 -5.75
N ALA A 149 -12.57 10.58 -4.47
CA ALA A 149 -11.31 10.09 -3.92
C ALA A 149 -11.56 8.97 -2.91
N VAL A 150 -10.79 7.90 -3.02
CA VAL A 150 -10.91 6.67 -2.23
C VAL A 150 -9.51 6.13 -1.91
N VAL A 151 -9.43 5.11 -1.06
CA VAL A 151 -8.15 4.48 -0.71
C VAL A 151 -8.10 3.08 -1.27
N LEU A 152 -7.08 2.75 -2.05
CA LEU A 152 -6.82 1.36 -2.46
C LEU A 152 -6.22 0.62 -1.26
N ILE A 153 -6.90 -0.43 -0.81
CA ILE A 153 -6.51 -1.19 0.40
C ILE A 153 -6.01 -2.60 0.09
N ALA A 154 -6.43 -3.18 -1.03
CA ALA A 154 -5.98 -4.51 -1.44
C ALA A 154 -6.02 -4.67 -2.96
N CYS A 155 -5.13 -5.51 -3.46
CA CYS A 155 -5.06 -5.92 -4.86
C CYS A 155 -5.15 -7.43 -4.92
N GLU A 156 -6.31 -7.93 -5.32
CA GLU A 156 -6.52 -9.36 -5.57
C GLU A 156 -6.24 -9.68 -7.04
N LEU A 157 -6.17 -10.97 -7.37
CA LEU A 157 -5.88 -11.42 -8.73
C LEU A 157 -6.96 -10.92 -9.72
N GLU A 158 -8.22 -10.91 -9.28
CA GLU A 158 -9.37 -10.63 -10.14
C GLU A 158 -9.95 -9.23 -9.96
N HIS A 159 -9.55 -8.50 -8.91
CA HIS A 159 -10.11 -7.19 -8.61
C HIS A 159 -9.21 -6.33 -7.70
N LEU A 160 -9.48 -5.04 -7.70
CA LEU A 160 -8.97 -4.05 -6.75
C LEU A 160 -10.06 -3.79 -5.69
N ARG A 161 -9.66 -3.65 -4.43
CA ARG A 161 -10.57 -3.33 -3.32
C ARG A 161 -10.25 -1.96 -2.74
N PHE A 162 -11.28 -1.15 -2.59
CA PHE A 162 -11.18 0.23 -2.14
C PHE A 162 -11.98 0.48 -0.88
N MET A 163 -11.43 1.31 0.00
CA MET A 163 -12.16 1.92 1.11
C MET A 163 -12.78 3.23 0.64
N ASN A 164 -14.10 3.33 0.79
CA ASN A 164 -14.84 4.55 0.53
C ASN A 164 -14.96 5.39 1.82
N SER A 165 -15.49 6.59 1.69
CA SER A 165 -15.81 7.49 2.80
C SER A 165 -17.32 7.76 2.91
N TRP A 166 -18.16 6.76 2.66
CA TRP A 166 -19.64 6.88 2.75
C TRP A 166 -20.23 6.10 3.93
N GLY A 167 -19.42 5.83 4.95
CA GLY A 167 -19.81 5.06 6.12
C GLY A 167 -19.83 3.55 5.87
N ASP A 168 -19.86 2.81 6.96
CA ASP A 168 -19.87 1.34 6.98
C ASP A 168 -21.20 0.73 6.51
N THR A 169 -22.31 1.45 6.57
CA THR A 169 -23.61 0.94 6.10
C THR A 169 -23.70 0.83 4.57
N TRP A 170 -22.77 1.47 3.84
CA TRP A 170 -22.74 1.46 2.38
C TRP A 170 -21.99 0.23 1.83
N ALA A 171 -22.53 -0.40 0.77
CA ALA A 171 -21.92 -1.54 0.09
C ALA A 171 -21.47 -2.67 1.05
N ASP A 172 -20.21 -3.11 0.95
CA ASP A 172 -19.58 -4.13 1.79
C ASP A 172 -18.81 -3.47 2.94
N CYS A 173 -19.53 -3.00 3.97
CA CYS A 173 -18.96 -2.35 5.14
C CYS A 173 -18.17 -1.06 4.81
N GLY A 174 -18.62 -0.30 3.81
CA GLY A 174 -17.95 0.91 3.30
C GLY A 174 -16.82 0.63 2.29
N PHE A 175 -16.67 -0.61 1.86
CA PHE A 175 -15.70 -1.02 0.84
C PHE A 175 -16.39 -1.40 -0.47
N PHE A 176 -15.67 -1.28 -1.57
CA PHE A 176 -16.14 -1.71 -2.89
C PHE A 176 -15.02 -2.35 -3.72
N ARG A 177 -15.41 -3.05 -4.78
CA ARG A 177 -14.50 -3.82 -5.64
C ARG A 177 -14.72 -3.45 -7.10
N VAL A 178 -13.64 -3.30 -7.84
CA VAL A 178 -13.66 -3.09 -9.30
C VAL A 178 -12.67 -4.05 -9.94
N LYS A 179 -12.95 -4.51 -11.15
CA LYS A 179 -12.09 -5.48 -11.85
C LYS A 179 -10.66 -4.97 -12.01
N ASP A 180 -10.52 -3.72 -12.45
CA ASP A 180 -9.24 -3.05 -12.67
C ASP A 180 -9.45 -1.52 -12.67
N GLY A 181 -8.35 -0.77 -12.70
CA GLY A 181 -8.34 0.69 -12.71
C GLY A 181 -8.92 1.29 -13.99
N GLN A 182 -9.00 0.55 -15.09
CA GLN A 182 -9.57 1.04 -16.36
C GLN A 182 -11.08 1.19 -16.27
N VAL A 183 -11.76 0.33 -15.50
CA VAL A 183 -13.22 0.42 -15.27
C VAL A 183 -13.62 1.85 -14.91
N LEU A 184 -12.93 2.48 -13.95
CA LEU A 184 -13.24 3.83 -13.49
C LEU A 184 -12.26 4.91 -14.00
N GLN A 185 -11.35 4.57 -14.93
CA GLN A 185 -10.28 5.46 -15.40
C GLN A 185 -9.50 6.09 -14.24
N MET A 186 -9.04 5.23 -13.33
CA MET A 186 -8.45 5.65 -12.06
C MET A 186 -7.07 6.26 -12.22
N LYS A 187 -6.78 7.25 -11.37
CA LYS A 187 -5.43 7.71 -11.08
C LYS A 187 -5.01 7.27 -9.69
N PHE A 188 -3.75 6.89 -9.52
CA PHE A 188 -3.24 6.38 -8.26
C PHE A 188 -2.09 7.24 -7.75
N PHE A 189 -2.05 7.47 -6.44
CA PHE A 189 -1.00 8.22 -5.76
C PHE A 189 -0.43 7.36 -4.64
N ASP A 190 0.78 6.86 -4.84
CA ASP A 190 1.54 6.08 -3.89
C ASP A 190 2.20 7.02 -2.87
N VAL A 191 1.83 6.88 -1.60
CA VAL A 191 2.35 7.71 -0.49
C VAL A 191 3.32 6.89 0.34
N PHE A 192 4.55 7.39 0.48
CA PHE A 192 5.65 6.61 1.02
C PHE A 192 6.67 7.46 1.76
N TRP A 193 7.66 6.78 2.33
CA TRP A 193 8.86 7.37 2.92
C TRP A 193 10.04 6.46 2.57
N THR A 194 11.22 7.03 2.65
CA THR A 194 12.53 6.42 2.41
C THR A 194 13.39 6.57 3.66
N LEU A 195 14.54 5.88 3.71
CA LEU A 195 15.44 6.00 4.86
C LEU A 195 15.92 7.44 5.06
N ASP A 196 15.99 8.25 4.00
CA ASP A 196 16.43 9.65 4.09
C ASP A 196 15.37 10.55 4.74
N ASP A 197 14.11 10.11 4.78
CA ASP A 197 13.01 10.84 5.44
C ASP A 197 12.91 10.52 6.95
N LEU A 198 13.69 9.55 7.44
CA LEU A 198 13.69 9.12 8.82
C LEU A 198 14.73 9.88 9.64
N GLU A 199 14.39 10.16 10.90
CA GLU A 199 15.38 10.61 11.88
C GLU A 199 16.27 9.44 12.36
N GLU A 200 17.44 9.75 12.92
CA GLU A 200 18.41 8.73 13.34
C GLU A 200 17.85 7.74 14.37
N CYS A 201 16.96 8.16 15.26
CA CYS A 201 16.26 7.24 16.18
C CYS A 201 15.29 6.32 15.43
N GLU A 202 14.49 6.86 14.51
CA GLU A 202 13.54 6.10 13.68
C GLU A 202 14.28 5.10 12.78
N LYS A 203 15.45 5.47 12.23
CA LYS A 203 16.31 4.58 11.43
C LYS A 203 16.78 3.36 12.23
N LYS A 204 17.27 3.57 13.45
CA LYS A 204 17.74 2.50 14.34
C LYS A 204 16.63 1.50 14.66
N GLU A 205 15.45 2.02 14.96
CA GLU A 205 14.26 1.20 15.25
C GLU A 205 13.78 0.44 14.03
N TYR A 206 13.76 1.08 12.87
CA TYR A 206 13.43 0.41 11.61
C TYR A 206 14.42 -0.72 11.28
N GLU A 207 15.71 -0.50 11.49
CA GLU A 207 16.75 -1.52 11.30
C GLU A 207 16.54 -2.71 12.25
N ALA A 208 16.34 -2.44 13.54
CA ALA A 208 16.06 -3.46 14.54
C ALA A 208 14.81 -4.28 14.21
N TYR A 209 13.69 -3.62 13.90
CA TYR A 209 12.43 -4.26 13.50
C TYR A 209 12.58 -5.12 12.25
N THR A 210 13.33 -4.64 11.25
CA THR A 210 13.57 -5.40 10.02
C THR A 210 14.38 -6.67 10.30
N ILE A 211 15.36 -6.61 11.21
CA ILE A 211 16.13 -7.78 11.65
C ILE A 211 15.22 -8.79 12.38
N GLU A 212 14.35 -8.33 13.28
CA GLU A 212 13.41 -9.20 14.00
C GLU A 212 12.41 -9.89 13.06
N GLN A 213 11.80 -9.13 12.15
CA GLN A 213 10.89 -9.64 11.13
C GLN A 213 11.55 -10.71 10.28
N ALA A 214 12.78 -10.45 9.83
CA ALA A 214 13.50 -11.38 9.00
C ALA A 214 13.93 -12.64 9.80
N LYS A 215 14.29 -12.51 11.10
CA LYS A 215 14.50 -13.67 12.00
C LYS A 215 13.23 -14.50 12.18
N ALA A 216 12.09 -13.85 12.38
CA ALA A 216 10.80 -14.52 12.51
C ALA A 216 10.44 -15.26 11.21
N ALA A 217 10.60 -14.62 10.05
CA ALA A 217 10.37 -15.24 8.75
C ALA A 217 11.28 -16.47 8.53
N LEU A 218 12.57 -16.37 8.88
CA LEU A 218 13.52 -17.49 8.80
C LEU A 218 13.09 -18.70 9.64
N LYS A 219 12.50 -18.46 10.83
CA LYS A 219 12.01 -19.54 11.72
C LYS A 219 10.92 -20.40 11.07
N TYR A 220 10.13 -19.81 10.16
CA TYR A 220 9.05 -20.49 9.45
C TYR A 220 9.43 -20.93 8.04
N LEU A 221 10.67 -20.69 7.59
CA LEU A 221 11.14 -21.25 6.32
C LEU A 221 11.33 -22.77 6.49
N PRO A 222 10.80 -23.58 5.55
CA PRO A 222 11.13 -25.00 5.48
C PRO A 222 12.65 -25.20 5.53
N THR A 223 13.11 -26.21 6.27
CA THR A 223 14.54 -26.48 6.51
C THR A 223 15.34 -26.62 5.20
N GLY A 224 14.70 -27.10 4.13
CA GLY A 224 15.30 -27.20 2.79
C GLY A 224 15.67 -25.85 2.14
N LEU A 225 15.09 -24.73 2.60
CA LEU A 225 15.46 -23.38 2.14
C LEU A 225 16.69 -22.82 2.86
N GLN A 226 17.01 -23.33 4.05
CA GLN A 226 18.20 -22.90 4.82
C GLN A 226 19.50 -23.47 4.25
N THR A 227 19.40 -24.54 3.45
CA THR A 227 20.52 -25.21 2.77
C THR A 227 20.68 -24.78 1.31
N LEU A 228 19.82 -23.90 0.80
CA LEU A 228 19.94 -23.38 -0.56
C LEU A 228 21.29 -22.67 -0.72
N GLY A 229 21.91 -22.88 -1.88
CA GLY A 229 23.06 -22.08 -2.28
C GLY A 229 22.66 -20.61 -2.38
N TYR A 230 23.59 -19.72 -2.10
CA TYR A 230 23.47 -18.30 -2.36
C TYR A 230 24.78 -17.83 -2.98
N GLN A 231 24.71 -17.06 -4.06
CA GLN A 231 25.89 -16.53 -4.72
C GLN A 231 26.29 -15.22 -4.06
N CYS A 232 27.51 -15.14 -3.53
CA CYS A 232 28.02 -13.90 -2.96
C CYS A 232 28.14 -12.81 -4.04
N PRO A 233 27.51 -11.63 -3.88
CA PRO A 233 27.60 -10.56 -4.86
C PRO A 233 28.98 -9.87 -4.89
N LYS A 234 29.85 -10.17 -3.92
CA LYS A 234 31.19 -9.59 -3.84
C LYS A 234 32.25 -10.44 -4.53
N CYS A 235 32.17 -11.76 -4.40
CA CYS A 235 33.17 -12.67 -4.97
C CYS A 235 32.61 -13.66 -6.00
N GLY A 236 31.30 -13.66 -6.25
CA GLY A 236 30.64 -14.52 -7.24
C GLY A 236 30.59 -16.00 -6.86
N LYS A 237 31.10 -16.41 -5.70
CA LYS A 237 31.12 -17.81 -5.26
C LYS A 237 29.83 -18.19 -4.54
N TYR A 238 29.42 -19.45 -4.72
CA TYR A 238 28.27 -20.04 -4.03
C TYR A 238 28.68 -20.61 -2.67
N SER A 239 27.86 -20.34 -1.66
CA SER A 239 27.91 -20.99 -0.34
C SER A 239 26.49 -21.29 0.11
N LYS A 240 26.31 -22.22 1.05
CA LYS A 240 24.96 -22.47 1.60
C LYS A 240 24.52 -21.26 2.40
N ALA A 241 23.23 -20.93 2.36
CA ALA A 241 22.70 -19.77 3.06
C ALA A 241 23.02 -19.79 4.57
N ASN A 242 23.06 -20.97 5.20
CA ASN A 242 23.43 -21.15 6.60
C ASN A 242 24.94 -21.01 6.91
N GLU A 243 25.81 -20.96 5.90
CA GLU A 243 27.26 -20.74 6.08
C GLU A 243 27.61 -19.25 6.13
N TYR A 244 26.70 -18.37 5.71
CA TYR A 244 26.87 -16.93 5.86
C TYR A 244 26.65 -16.51 7.32
N SER A 245 27.57 -15.68 7.83
CA SER A 245 27.45 -15.09 9.17
C SER A 245 26.97 -13.63 9.09
N GLY A 246 26.73 -12.99 10.24
CA GLY A 246 26.18 -11.63 10.30
C GLY A 246 24.66 -11.61 10.46
N HIS A 247 23.99 -10.61 9.88
CA HIS A 247 22.52 -10.47 9.96
C HIS A 247 21.90 -10.13 8.60
N LEU A 248 20.58 -10.15 8.52
CA LEU A 248 19.82 -10.07 7.26
C LEU A 248 20.00 -8.77 6.45
N LEU A 249 20.58 -7.73 7.05
CA LEU A 249 20.91 -6.48 6.37
C LEU A 249 22.41 -6.36 6.05
N LYS A 250 23.22 -7.24 6.65
CA LYS A 250 24.68 -7.16 6.64
C LYS A 250 25.23 -8.58 6.84
N ALA A 251 25.20 -9.36 5.77
CA ALA A 251 25.73 -10.71 5.73
C ALA A 251 27.23 -10.67 5.41
N VAL A 252 27.95 -11.64 5.95
CA VAL A 252 29.38 -11.83 5.76
C VAL A 252 29.58 -13.12 4.99
N CYS A 253 30.27 -13.02 3.85
CA CYS A 253 30.58 -14.20 3.04
C CYS A 253 31.60 -15.10 3.76
N PRO A 254 31.38 -16.42 3.85
CA PRO A 254 32.34 -17.33 4.47
C PRO A 254 33.63 -17.51 3.63
N ILE A 255 33.60 -17.13 2.35
CA ILE A 255 34.73 -17.31 1.44
C ILE A 255 35.59 -16.05 1.32
N CYS A 256 34.98 -14.89 1.06
CA CYS A 256 35.74 -13.65 0.88
C CYS A 256 35.74 -12.74 2.11
N PHE A 257 35.00 -13.10 3.17
CA PHE A 257 34.85 -12.34 4.41
C PHE A 257 34.35 -10.91 4.22
N GLN A 258 33.93 -10.54 3.02
CA GLN A 258 33.35 -9.25 2.74
C GLN A 258 31.89 -9.21 3.16
N THR A 259 31.52 -8.03 3.63
CA THR A 259 30.18 -7.73 4.09
C THR A 259 29.33 -7.17 2.95
N PHE A 260 28.09 -7.61 2.85
CA PHE A 260 27.15 -7.13 1.84
C PHE A 260 25.71 -7.16 2.37
N LYS A 261 24.84 -6.39 1.72
CA LYS A 261 23.38 -6.45 1.96
C LYS A 261 22.80 -7.59 1.12
N PRO A 262 22.22 -8.64 1.73
CA PRO A 262 21.55 -9.71 0.98
C PRO A 262 20.46 -9.13 0.07
N ASN A 263 20.33 -9.66 -1.14
CA ASN A 263 19.27 -9.28 -2.07
C ASN A 263 18.35 -10.48 -2.36
N ALA A 264 17.06 -10.20 -2.55
CA ALA A 264 16.06 -11.24 -2.85
C ALA A 264 16.32 -11.94 -4.20
N VAL A 265 17.00 -11.28 -5.13
CA VAL A 265 17.35 -11.81 -6.46
C VAL A 265 18.29 -13.01 -6.34
N GLY A 266 19.31 -12.96 -5.49
CA GLY A 266 20.26 -14.07 -5.27
C GLY A 266 19.62 -15.29 -4.60
N LEU A 267 18.60 -15.08 -3.78
CA LEU A 267 17.77 -16.16 -3.21
C LEU A 267 16.85 -16.78 -4.26
N LEU A 268 16.19 -15.95 -5.09
CA LEU A 268 15.30 -16.41 -6.16
C LEU A 268 16.04 -17.17 -7.26
N GLN A 269 17.24 -16.75 -7.63
CA GLN A 269 18.06 -17.44 -8.63
C GLN A 269 18.47 -18.84 -8.15
N SER A 270 18.67 -18.98 -6.84
CA SER A 270 19.03 -20.25 -6.21
C SER A 270 17.83 -21.19 -6.08
N LEU A 271 16.62 -20.64 -5.88
CA LEU A 271 15.35 -21.39 -5.96
C LEU A 271 15.07 -21.91 -7.38
N TYR A 272 15.41 -21.14 -8.41
CA TYR A 272 15.28 -21.57 -9.81
C TYR A 272 16.26 -22.70 -10.14
N ASN A 273 17.52 -22.58 -9.71
CA ASN A 273 18.54 -23.59 -9.98
C ASN A 273 18.34 -24.89 -9.19
N ALA A 274 17.69 -24.83 -8.01
CA ALA A 274 17.36 -26.02 -7.22
C ALA A 274 16.18 -26.83 -7.78
N ASN A 275 15.30 -26.21 -8.57
CA ASN A 275 14.16 -26.86 -9.23
C ASN A 275 14.47 -27.30 -10.68
N ALA A 276 15.66 -26.99 -11.18
CA ALA A 276 16.11 -27.35 -12.54
C ALA A 276 16.99 -28.61 -12.59
N ASN A 277 17.13 -29.32 -11.45
CA ASN A 277 17.83 -30.60 -11.33
C ASN A 277 16.89 -31.65 -10.75
#